data_AF-A0A7Y2JJM6-F1
#
_entry.id   AF-A0A7Y2JJM6-F1
#
_cell.length_a   1.000
_cell.length_b   1.000
_cell.length_c   1.000
_cell.angle_alpha   90.00
_cell.angle_beta   90.00
_cell.angle_gamma   90.00
#
_symmetry.space_group_name_H-M   'P 1'
#
loop_
_entity.id
_entity.type
_entity.pdbx_description
1 polymer ?
#
loop_
_entity_poly.entity_id
_entity_poly.type
_entity_poly.pdbx_seq_one_letter_code
_entity_poly.pdbx_strand_id
1 'polypeptide(L)'
;LMEQGRMAEAQQLLEQLRQMMENMQIARGQQGQQSPGEQALEGLSETLREQQGLSDEAFRDLQEQFNPNGQQPGESQGNRGRAGNQGEGQQHGQGQNQPGRNGQPQGGRGSEQSLADRQRALRQELNRQTQNLPGAGTPEGDAARDSLGRAGEAMDDAEDALRDEDFAGALDNQAEAMEALREGMRELAEQMAEQNQQNGQQGDGPGRDGNDGSRDPLGRDVGENGRVGTDENLLQGEDVYRRARELLDEIRRRSGEQERPTEELEYLKRLLERF
;
A
#
# COMPACT_ATOMS: atom_id res chain seq x y z
N LEU A 1 11.30 -46.35 40.24
CA LEU A 1 10.44 -45.24 40.69
C LEU A 1 10.72 -43.89 40.02
N MET A 2 11.79 -43.73 39.23
CA MET A 2 12.17 -42.43 38.63
C MET A 2 11.75 -42.24 37.16
N GLU A 3 11.18 -43.26 36.52
CA GLU A 3 10.76 -43.18 35.11
C GLU A 3 9.28 -42.83 34.94
N GLN A 4 8.46 -43.05 35.97
CA GLN A 4 7.03 -42.71 35.94
C GLN A 4 6.78 -41.20 36.14
N GLY A 5 7.68 -40.49 36.83
CA GLY A 5 7.57 -39.03 37.02
C GLY A 5 7.72 -38.24 35.71
N ARG A 6 8.68 -38.64 34.86
CA ARG A 6 8.91 -38.00 33.55
C ARG A 6 7.75 -38.21 32.58
N MET A 7 7.00 -39.30 32.72
CA MET A 7 5.83 -39.59 31.90
C MET A 7 4.62 -38.73 32.29
N ALA A 8 4.47 -38.41 33.58
CA ALA A 8 3.41 -37.50 34.05
C ALA A 8 3.69 -36.04 33.66
N GLU A 9 4.94 -35.60 33.75
CA GLU A 9 5.37 -34.26 33.32
C GLU A 9 5.20 -34.05 31.82
N ALA A 10 5.53 -35.07 31.01
CA ALA A 10 5.32 -35.04 29.57
C ALA A 10 3.83 -34.95 29.19
N GLN A 11 2.94 -35.59 29.95
CA GLN A 11 1.49 -35.49 29.72
C GLN A 11 0.96 -34.09 30.01
N GLN A 12 1.42 -33.45 31.09
CA GLN A 12 1.04 -32.06 31.40
C GLN A 12 1.57 -31.05 30.38
N LEU A 13 2.79 -31.27 29.87
CA LEU A 13 3.37 -30.44 28.80
C LEU A 13 2.60 -30.59 27.48
N LEU A 14 2.15 -31.79 27.14
CA LEU A 14 1.33 -32.04 25.96
C LEU A 14 -0.08 -31.42 26.08
N GLU A 15 -0.61 -31.33 27.29
CA GLU A 15 -1.90 -30.71 27.57
C GLU A 15 -1.82 -29.17 27.47
N GLN A 16 -0.74 -28.57 27.99
CA GLN A 16 -0.42 -27.16 27.77
C GLN A 16 -0.17 -26.85 26.29
N LEU A 17 0.51 -27.75 25.57
CA LEU A 17 0.73 -27.60 24.13
C LEU A 17 -0.58 -27.69 23.35
N ARG A 18 -1.52 -28.57 23.73
CA ARG A 18 -2.86 -28.63 23.13
C ARG A 18 -3.67 -27.38 23.40
N GLN A 19 -3.66 -26.85 24.63
CA GLN A 19 -4.34 -25.59 24.94
C GLN A 19 -3.74 -24.40 24.18
N MET A 20 -2.42 -24.36 24.04
CA MET A 20 -1.75 -23.31 23.26
C MET A 20 -2.03 -23.46 21.77
N MET A 21 -2.07 -24.69 21.25
CA MET A 21 -2.42 -24.97 19.86
C MET A 21 -3.90 -24.69 19.58
N GLU A 22 -4.80 -24.92 20.53
CA GLU A 22 -6.24 -24.63 20.45
C GLU A 22 -6.50 -23.12 20.49
N ASN A 23 -5.83 -22.38 21.39
CA ASN A 23 -5.88 -20.92 21.43
C ASN A 23 -5.27 -20.30 20.14
N MET A 24 -4.17 -20.88 19.64
CA MET A 24 -3.58 -20.49 18.35
C MET A 24 -4.49 -20.87 17.17
N GLN A 25 -5.21 -22.00 17.20
CA GLN A 25 -6.16 -22.39 16.15
C GLN A 25 -7.44 -21.57 16.18
N ILE A 26 -7.87 -21.07 17.34
CA ILE A 26 -9.01 -20.16 17.46
C ILE A 26 -8.62 -18.77 16.95
N ALA A 27 -7.44 -18.26 17.32
CA ALA A 27 -6.89 -17.02 16.79
C ALA A 27 -6.64 -17.09 15.27
N ARG A 28 -6.17 -18.23 14.77
CA ARG A 28 -5.92 -18.48 13.34
C ARG A 28 -7.19 -18.89 12.56
N GLY A 29 -8.18 -19.46 13.25
CA GLY A 29 -9.48 -19.85 12.70
C GLY A 29 -10.40 -18.66 12.42
N GLN A 30 -10.12 -17.51 13.04
CA GLN A 30 -10.74 -16.22 12.72
C GLN A 30 -9.88 -15.38 11.73
N GLN A 31 -8.64 -15.80 11.47
CA GLN A 31 -7.67 -15.16 10.57
C GLN A 31 -7.72 -15.68 9.13
N GLY A 32 -8.79 -16.38 8.75
CA GLY A 32 -9.05 -16.85 7.39
C GLY A 32 -10.14 -16.07 6.65
N GLN A 33 -10.71 -15.05 7.30
CA GLN A 33 -11.80 -14.25 6.75
C GLN A 33 -11.37 -12.79 6.87
N GLN A 34 -10.99 -12.17 5.74
CA GLN A 34 -10.62 -10.75 5.70
C GLN A 34 -11.69 -9.93 6.41
N SER A 35 -11.26 -9.04 7.31
CA SER A 35 -12.16 -8.11 7.97
C SER A 35 -12.85 -7.24 6.91
N PRO A 36 -14.13 -6.88 7.08
CA PRO A 36 -14.82 -5.96 6.17
C PRO A 36 -14.05 -4.65 5.91
N GLY A 37 -13.27 -4.17 6.89
CA GLY A 37 -12.41 -2.99 6.71
C GLY A 37 -11.18 -3.25 5.84
N GLU A 38 -10.56 -4.43 5.94
CA GLU A 38 -9.45 -4.82 5.09
C GLU A 38 -9.90 -4.98 3.64
N GLN A 39 -11.08 -5.56 3.41
CA GLN A 39 -11.68 -5.68 2.08
C GLN A 39 -11.97 -4.31 1.47
N ALA A 40 -12.45 -3.36 2.27
CA ALA A 40 -12.67 -2.00 1.81
C ALA A 40 -11.35 -1.30 1.41
N LEU A 41 -10.29 -1.43 2.23
CA LEU A 41 -8.97 -0.90 1.86
C LEU A 41 -8.41 -1.55 0.58
N GLU A 42 -8.60 -2.85 0.40
CA GLU A 42 -8.15 -3.55 -0.80
C GLU A 42 -8.87 -3.02 -2.05
N GLY A 43 -10.20 -2.86 -1.98
CA GLY A 43 -10.99 -2.29 -3.07
C GLY A 43 -10.58 -0.85 -3.41
N LEU A 44 -10.39 -0.01 -2.39
CA LEU A 44 -9.94 1.37 -2.58
C LEU A 44 -8.51 1.43 -3.16
N SER A 45 -7.65 0.48 -2.77
CA SER A 45 -6.30 0.35 -3.32
C SER A 45 -6.32 -0.06 -4.78
N GLU A 46 -7.25 -0.93 -5.18
CA GLU A 46 -7.48 -1.28 -6.59
C GLU A 46 -7.95 -0.06 -7.38
N THR A 47 -8.95 0.66 -6.86
CA THR A 47 -9.43 1.91 -7.46
C THR A 47 -8.30 2.94 -7.63
N LEU A 48 -7.43 3.10 -6.64
CA LEU A 48 -6.27 4.00 -6.76
C LEU A 48 -5.31 3.54 -7.87
N ARG A 49 -5.01 2.24 -7.97
CA ARG A 49 -4.12 1.72 -9.03
C ARG A 49 -4.71 1.93 -10.43
N GLU A 50 -6.01 1.72 -10.59
CA GLU A 50 -6.71 1.98 -11.86
C GLU A 50 -6.70 3.47 -12.20
N GLN A 51 -6.91 4.35 -11.22
CA GLN A 51 -6.83 5.80 -11.40
C GLN A 51 -5.43 6.24 -11.87
N GLN A 52 -4.37 5.66 -11.31
CA GLN A 52 -3.00 5.91 -11.76
C GLN A 52 -2.79 5.48 -13.21
N GLY A 53 -3.29 4.30 -13.59
CA GLY A 53 -3.22 3.82 -14.97
C GLY A 53 -3.92 4.77 -15.95
N LEU A 54 -5.11 5.27 -15.58
CA LEU A 54 -5.84 6.25 -16.39
C LEU A 54 -5.09 7.58 -16.52
N SER A 55 -4.45 8.05 -15.45
CA SER A 55 -3.63 9.26 -15.49
C SER A 55 -2.41 9.09 -16.38
N ASP A 56 -1.73 7.96 -16.31
CA ASP A 56 -0.59 7.65 -17.19
C ASP A 56 -0.99 7.55 -18.67
N GLU A 57 -2.20 7.06 -18.96
CA GLU A 57 -2.76 7.05 -20.32
C GLU A 57 -3.15 8.45 -20.79
N ALA A 58 -3.87 9.23 -19.98
CA ALA A 58 -4.22 10.61 -20.30
C ALA A 58 -2.98 11.49 -20.53
N PHE A 59 -1.90 11.25 -19.78
CA PHE A 59 -0.62 11.94 -19.97
C PHE A 59 0.09 11.54 -21.28
N ARG A 60 -0.03 10.29 -21.71
CA ARG A 60 0.48 9.86 -23.02
C ARG A 60 -0.31 10.54 -24.15
N ASP A 61 -1.64 10.56 -24.05
CA ASP A 61 -2.50 11.21 -25.05
C ASP A 61 -2.23 12.73 -25.12
N LEU A 62 -2.01 13.38 -23.97
CA LEU A 62 -1.56 14.77 -23.89
C LEU A 62 -0.25 14.98 -24.66
N GLN A 63 0.76 14.14 -24.43
CA GLN A 63 2.04 14.25 -25.15
C GLN A 63 1.90 14.06 -26.65
N GLU A 64 1.07 13.12 -27.09
CA GLU A 64 0.77 12.90 -28.50
C GLU A 64 0.10 14.12 -29.15
N GLN A 65 -0.78 14.81 -28.41
CA GLN A 65 -1.44 16.03 -28.87
C GLN A 65 -0.44 17.18 -29.09
N PHE A 66 0.55 17.34 -28.21
CA PHE A 66 1.57 18.40 -28.33
C PHE A 66 2.73 18.03 -29.26
N ASN A 67 2.96 16.74 -29.52
CA ASN A 67 4.06 16.29 -30.38
C ASN A 67 3.61 15.31 -31.49
N PRO A 68 2.68 15.70 -32.37
CA PRO A 68 2.11 14.81 -33.39
C PRO A 68 3.12 14.39 -34.48
N ASN A 69 4.21 15.16 -34.64
CA ASN A 69 5.30 14.88 -35.58
C ASN A 69 6.51 14.18 -34.93
N GLY A 70 6.40 13.80 -33.65
CA GLY A 70 7.40 13.02 -32.93
C GLY A 70 7.45 11.55 -33.37
N GLN A 71 7.50 11.28 -34.68
CA GLN A 71 7.86 9.96 -35.21
C GLN A 71 9.36 9.73 -35.04
N GLN A 72 9.76 9.51 -33.80
CA GLN A 72 10.90 8.70 -33.45
C GLN A 72 10.57 8.04 -32.12
N PRO A 73 10.31 6.71 -32.07
CA PRO A 73 10.52 5.97 -30.84
C PRO A 73 12.00 6.10 -30.53
N GLY A 74 12.34 7.14 -29.77
CA GLY A 74 13.68 7.40 -29.31
C GLY A 74 14.16 6.13 -28.63
N GLU A 75 15.27 5.62 -29.14
CA GLU A 75 16.03 4.49 -28.62
C GLU A 75 16.37 4.73 -27.14
N SER A 76 15.43 4.46 -26.23
CA SER A 76 15.72 4.20 -24.83
C SER A 76 15.97 2.71 -24.67
N GLN A 77 17.05 2.25 -25.31
CA GLN A 77 17.67 0.96 -25.10
C GLN A 77 18.46 0.94 -23.77
N GLY A 78 17.83 1.45 -22.69
CA GLY A 78 18.48 1.65 -21.40
C GLY A 78 17.62 1.39 -20.17
N ASN A 79 16.30 1.22 -20.27
CA ASN A 79 15.47 1.00 -19.09
C ASN A 79 14.39 -0.07 -19.31
N ARG A 80 14.83 -1.29 -19.63
CA ARG A 80 13.97 -2.50 -19.48
C ARG A 80 14.10 -3.02 -18.04
N GLY A 81 13.50 -2.28 -17.11
CA GLY A 81 13.38 -2.65 -15.70
C GLY A 81 11.97 -3.13 -15.38
N ARG A 82 11.72 -4.42 -15.63
CA ARG A 82 10.89 -5.32 -14.80
C ARG A 82 9.51 -4.80 -14.32
N ALA A 83 8.47 -5.00 -15.12
CA ALA A 83 7.10 -5.25 -14.65
C ALA A 83 6.35 -6.08 -15.69
N GLY A 84 5.42 -6.92 -15.22
CA GLY A 84 4.95 -8.14 -15.87
C GLY A 84 4.15 -7.98 -17.16
N ASN A 85 4.22 -9.01 -18.01
CA ASN A 85 3.01 -9.67 -18.51
C ASN A 85 3.37 -10.95 -19.28
N GLN A 86 3.18 -12.09 -18.62
CA GLN A 86 2.70 -13.30 -19.27
C GLN A 86 1.18 -13.17 -19.34
N GLY A 87 0.68 -12.90 -20.54
CA GLY A 87 -0.74 -12.91 -20.86
C GLY A 87 -0.90 -13.37 -22.30
N GLU A 88 -1.15 -14.66 -22.49
CA GLU A 88 -1.42 -15.29 -23.77
C GLU A 88 -2.73 -14.72 -24.37
N GLY A 89 -2.58 -13.84 -25.35
CA GLY A 89 -3.68 -13.40 -26.21
C GLY A 89 -3.89 -14.40 -27.36
N GLN A 90 -4.97 -15.17 -27.25
CA GLN A 90 -5.41 -16.14 -28.26
C GLN A 90 -5.88 -15.48 -29.54
N GLN A 91 -5.50 -16.14 -30.63
CA GLN A 91 -5.87 -15.91 -32.01
C GLN A 91 -7.40 -16.06 -32.23
N HIS A 92 -8.03 -15.02 -32.78
CA HIS A 92 -9.27 -15.09 -33.55
C HIS A 92 -9.14 -13.96 -34.59
N GLY A 93 -9.41 -14.12 -35.88
CA GLY A 93 -10.30 -15.06 -36.55
C GLY A 93 -10.95 -14.24 -37.67
N GLN A 94 -10.48 -14.48 -38.88
CA GLN A 94 -10.73 -13.76 -40.13
C GLN A 94 -12.23 -13.68 -40.48
N GLY A 95 -12.71 -12.51 -40.93
CA GLY A 95 -14.08 -12.33 -41.45
C GLY A 95 -14.20 -11.12 -42.37
N GLN A 96 -14.80 -11.34 -43.55
CA GLN A 96 -14.58 -10.62 -44.80
C GLN A 96 -15.81 -9.77 -45.23
N ASN A 97 -15.54 -8.60 -45.86
CA ASN A 97 -16.34 -7.79 -46.79
C ASN A 97 -17.81 -7.37 -46.51
N GLN A 98 -18.08 -6.05 -46.58
CA GLN A 98 -18.86 -5.40 -47.68
C GLN A 98 -18.79 -3.85 -47.56
N PRO A 99 -18.55 -3.07 -48.64
CA PRO A 99 -18.57 -1.60 -48.61
C PRO A 99 -19.93 -1.01 -49.06
N GLY A 100 -20.44 -0.03 -48.32
CA GLY A 100 -21.69 0.67 -48.61
C GLY A 100 -21.78 2.08 -48.00
N ARG A 101 -21.48 3.09 -48.84
CA ARG A 101 -21.89 4.51 -48.80
C ARG A 101 -22.97 4.91 -47.78
N ASN A 102 -22.65 5.83 -46.87
CA ASN A 102 -23.16 7.22 -46.82
C ASN A 102 -22.53 8.00 -45.65
N GLY A 103 -22.19 9.26 -45.91
CA GLY A 103 -21.36 10.10 -45.05
C GLY A 103 -22.03 10.56 -43.75
N GLN A 104 -21.36 10.26 -42.65
CA GLN A 104 -21.29 11.02 -41.42
C GLN A 104 -19.84 10.82 -40.92
N PRO A 105 -19.12 11.83 -40.38
CA PRO A 105 -17.87 11.55 -39.67
C PRO A 105 -18.21 10.87 -38.36
N GLN A 106 -18.48 9.57 -38.43
CA GLN A 106 -18.56 8.68 -37.29
C GLN A 106 -17.13 8.36 -36.90
N GLY A 107 -16.64 9.00 -35.84
CA GLY A 107 -15.36 8.70 -35.20
C GLY A 107 -15.39 7.27 -34.66
N GLY A 108 -15.16 6.32 -35.55
CA GLY A 108 -15.00 4.91 -35.21
C GLY A 108 -13.62 4.67 -34.63
N ARG A 109 -13.53 4.57 -33.30
CA ARG A 109 -12.64 3.62 -32.63
C ARG A 109 -13.52 2.58 -31.95
N GLY A 110 -13.88 1.55 -32.71
CA GLY A 110 -14.48 0.36 -32.14
C GLY A 110 -13.43 -0.40 -31.33
N SER A 111 -13.79 -0.77 -30.10
CA SER A 111 -13.16 -1.82 -29.30
C SER A 111 -11.93 -1.49 -28.43
N GLU A 112 -11.74 -0.23 -28.05
CA GLU A 112 -11.05 0.16 -26.82
C GLU A 112 -11.99 1.13 -26.09
N GLN A 113 -12.33 0.86 -24.82
CA GLN A 113 -13.15 1.79 -24.02
C GLN A 113 -12.48 3.17 -24.02
N SER A 114 -13.24 4.27 -24.10
CA SER A 114 -12.64 5.60 -24.00
C SER A 114 -12.08 5.81 -22.58
N LEU A 115 -11.10 6.71 -22.42
CA LEU A 115 -10.59 7.09 -21.09
C LEU A 115 -11.72 7.59 -20.20
N ALA A 116 -12.63 8.39 -20.75
CA ALA A 116 -13.82 8.88 -20.06
C ALA A 116 -14.74 7.73 -19.59
N ASP A 117 -14.96 6.70 -20.42
CA ASP A 117 -15.79 5.55 -20.03
C ASP A 117 -15.16 4.75 -18.89
N ARG A 118 -13.83 4.57 -18.93
CA ARG A 118 -13.09 3.92 -17.84
C ARG A 118 -13.15 4.75 -16.55
N GLN A 119 -12.94 6.06 -16.65
CA GLN A 119 -13.05 6.98 -15.51
C GLN A 119 -14.45 6.92 -14.87
N ARG A 120 -15.49 6.88 -15.71
CA ARG A 120 -16.88 6.73 -15.26
C ARG A 120 -17.11 5.42 -14.51
N ALA A 121 -16.60 4.30 -15.04
CA ALA A 121 -16.72 2.99 -14.41
C ALA A 121 -16.02 2.99 -13.05
N LEU A 122 -14.82 3.57 -12.98
CA LEU A 122 -14.04 3.67 -11.76
C LEU A 122 -14.74 4.52 -10.69
N ARG A 123 -15.29 5.67 -11.06
CA ARG A 123 -16.09 6.51 -10.15
C ARG A 123 -17.32 5.76 -9.62
N GLN A 124 -18.01 4.99 -10.47
CA GLN A 124 -19.14 4.19 -10.03
C GLN A 124 -18.73 3.12 -9.02
N GLU A 125 -17.56 2.51 -9.22
CA GLU A 125 -17.02 1.53 -8.30
C GLU A 125 -16.62 2.17 -6.97
N LEU A 126 -15.93 3.31 -6.99
CA LEU A 126 -15.65 4.10 -5.80
C LEU A 126 -16.94 4.43 -5.03
N ASN A 127 -17.98 4.88 -5.71
CA ASN A 127 -19.26 5.18 -5.07
C ASN A 127 -19.89 3.96 -4.39
N ARG A 128 -19.76 2.77 -4.96
CA ARG A 128 -20.23 1.51 -4.32
C ARG A 128 -19.37 1.17 -3.10
N GLN A 129 -18.05 1.31 -3.21
CA GLN A 129 -17.13 1.06 -2.10
C GLN A 129 -17.39 2.02 -0.93
N THR A 130 -17.56 3.31 -1.20
CA THR A 130 -17.91 4.32 -0.18
C THR A 130 -19.24 4.04 0.49
N GLN A 131 -20.25 3.57 -0.26
CA GLN A 131 -21.55 3.19 0.32
C GLN A 131 -21.42 1.97 1.25
N ASN A 132 -20.60 1.00 0.88
CA ASN A 132 -20.38 -0.23 1.64
C ASN A 132 -19.30 -0.10 2.72
N LEU A 133 -18.70 1.08 2.89
CA LEU A 133 -17.64 1.31 3.85
C LEU A 133 -18.11 0.96 5.27
N PRO A 134 -17.32 0.26 6.09
CA PRO A 134 -17.61 0.10 7.51
C PRO A 134 -17.39 1.42 8.27
N GLY A 135 -17.73 1.47 9.56
CA GLY A 135 -17.47 2.66 10.38
C GLY A 135 -18.49 3.80 10.26
N ALA A 136 -19.69 3.53 9.73
CA ALA A 136 -20.75 4.55 9.72
C ALA A 136 -21.05 5.07 11.14
N GLY A 137 -20.97 6.38 11.33
CA GLY A 137 -21.24 7.04 12.62
C GLY A 137 -20.08 7.02 13.61
N THR A 138 -18.86 6.66 13.19
CA THR A 138 -17.63 7.00 13.91
C THR A 138 -16.96 8.21 13.24
N PRO A 139 -16.25 9.07 14.00
CA PRO A 139 -15.61 10.25 13.43
C PRO A 139 -14.66 9.92 12.27
N GLU A 140 -13.90 8.83 12.40
CA GLU A 140 -12.89 8.38 11.43
C GLU A 140 -13.56 7.79 10.18
N GLY A 141 -14.64 7.03 10.35
CA GLY A 141 -15.41 6.47 9.24
C GLY A 141 -16.16 7.55 8.46
N ASP A 142 -16.64 8.59 9.14
CA ASP A 142 -17.27 9.75 8.50
C ASP A 142 -16.22 10.59 7.74
N ALA A 143 -15.02 10.82 8.33
CA ALA A 143 -13.91 11.50 7.66
C ALA A 143 -13.41 10.75 6.42
N ALA A 144 -13.36 9.41 6.49
CA ALA A 144 -13.04 8.57 5.34
C ALA A 144 -14.10 8.75 4.23
N ARG A 145 -15.40 8.71 4.55
CA ARG A 145 -16.48 8.92 3.56
C ARG A 145 -16.43 10.30 2.92
N ASP A 146 -16.17 11.34 3.70
CA ASP A 146 -16.05 12.71 3.18
C ASP A 146 -14.89 12.81 2.18
N SER A 147 -13.74 12.22 2.51
CA SER A 147 -12.57 12.20 1.64
C SER A 147 -12.81 11.41 0.35
N LEU A 148 -13.45 10.24 0.45
CA LEU A 148 -13.84 9.46 -0.72
C LEU A 148 -14.95 10.14 -1.54
N GLY A 149 -15.79 10.96 -0.92
CA GLY A 149 -16.77 11.81 -1.60
C GLY A 149 -16.09 12.87 -2.47
N ARG A 150 -15.10 13.59 -1.92
CA ARG A 150 -14.26 14.53 -2.69
C ARG A 150 -13.53 13.84 -3.84
N ALA A 151 -13.03 12.62 -3.61
CA ALA A 151 -12.43 11.84 -4.67
C ALA A 151 -13.44 11.53 -5.80
N GLY A 152 -14.68 11.18 -5.45
CA GLY A 152 -15.76 10.92 -6.41
C GLY A 152 -16.16 12.15 -7.23
N GLU A 153 -16.16 13.34 -6.61
CA GLU A 153 -16.41 14.62 -7.28
C GLU A 153 -15.29 14.94 -8.28
N ALA A 154 -14.02 14.89 -7.84
CA ALA A 154 -12.87 15.11 -8.71
C ALA A 154 -12.79 14.09 -9.87
N MET A 155 -13.22 12.84 -9.64
CA MET A 155 -13.34 11.84 -10.71
C MET A 155 -14.45 12.17 -11.73
N ASP A 156 -15.53 12.84 -11.31
CA ASP A 156 -16.59 13.32 -12.21
C ASP A 156 -16.07 14.47 -13.07
N ASP A 157 -15.36 15.42 -12.47
CA ASP A 157 -14.72 16.53 -13.19
C ASP A 157 -13.65 16.02 -14.17
N ALA A 158 -12.90 14.98 -13.79
CA ALA A 158 -11.97 14.29 -14.69
C ALA A 158 -12.69 13.58 -15.86
N GLU A 159 -13.83 12.93 -15.60
CA GLU A 159 -14.66 12.27 -16.63
C GLU A 159 -15.10 13.28 -17.69
N ASP A 160 -15.57 14.46 -17.27
CA ASP A 160 -16.03 15.52 -18.17
C ASP A 160 -14.87 16.15 -18.95
N ALA A 161 -13.73 16.44 -18.30
CA ALA A 161 -12.54 16.94 -19.00
C ALA A 161 -12.02 15.93 -20.05
N LEU A 162 -12.02 14.63 -19.74
CA LEU A 162 -11.65 13.58 -20.71
C LEU A 162 -12.61 13.50 -21.89
N ARG A 163 -13.92 13.78 -21.69
CA ARG A 163 -14.90 13.84 -22.79
C ARG A 163 -14.67 15.03 -23.71
N ASP A 164 -14.24 16.14 -23.14
CA ASP A 164 -13.96 17.38 -23.85
C ASP A 164 -12.55 17.40 -24.48
N GLU A 165 -11.82 16.29 -24.40
CA GLU A 165 -10.43 16.14 -24.86
C GLU A 165 -9.44 17.12 -24.18
N ASP A 166 -9.84 17.65 -23.01
CA ASP A 166 -8.99 18.47 -22.13
C ASP A 166 -8.18 17.56 -21.21
N PHE A 167 -7.13 16.94 -21.78
CA PHE A 167 -6.26 16.05 -21.03
C PHE A 167 -5.49 16.75 -19.91
N ALA A 168 -5.23 18.06 -20.04
CA ALA A 168 -4.55 18.82 -18.99
C ALA A 168 -5.46 19.00 -17.77
N GLY A 169 -6.69 19.47 -17.99
CA GLY A 169 -7.69 19.57 -16.93
C GLY A 169 -8.05 18.21 -16.33
N ALA A 170 -8.12 17.16 -17.16
CA ALA A 170 -8.34 15.81 -16.66
C ALA A 170 -7.24 15.36 -15.70
N LEU A 171 -5.96 15.57 -16.03
CA LEU A 171 -4.84 15.16 -15.17
C LEU A 171 -4.83 15.88 -13.81
N ASP A 172 -5.19 17.16 -13.79
CA ASP A 172 -5.30 17.94 -12.56
C ASP A 172 -6.40 17.37 -11.66
N ASN A 173 -7.60 17.15 -12.21
CA ASN A 173 -8.72 16.54 -11.50
C ASN A 173 -8.40 15.11 -11.03
N GLN A 174 -7.68 14.33 -11.85
CA GLN A 174 -7.24 12.99 -11.47
C GLN A 174 -6.22 13.02 -10.32
N ALA A 175 -5.36 14.03 -10.24
CA ALA A 175 -4.43 14.21 -9.12
C ALA A 175 -5.16 14.51 -7.81
N GLU A 176 -6.16 15.39 -7.85
CA GLU A 176 -7.03 15.68 -6.71
C GLU A 176 -7.78 14.43 -6.24
N ALA A 177 -8.34 13.66 -7.19
CA ALA A 177 -9.00 12.39 -6.88
C ALA A 177 -8.05 11.40 -6.19
N MET A 178 -6.81 11.26 -6.67
CA MET A 178 -5.80 10.38 -6.06
C MET A 178 -5.39 10.84 -4.66
N GLU A 179 -5.27 12.15 -4.43
CA GLU A 179 -4.96 12.70 -3.11
C GLU A 179 -6.08 12.39 -2.11
N ALA A 180 -7.33 12.67 -2.50
CA ALA A 180 -8.51 12.41 -1.68
C ALA A 180 -8.73 10.90 -1.41
N LEU A 181 -8.45 10.03 -2.40
CA LEU A 181 -8.44 8.57 -2.20
C LEU A 181 -7.40 8.14 -1.16
N ARG A 182 -6.17 8.67 -1.25
CA ARG A 182 -5.10 8.34 -0.29
C ARG A 182 -5.43 8.84 1.10
N GLU A 183 -6.07 10.01 1.20
CA GLU A 183 -6.59 10.54 2.46
C GLU A 183 -7.66 9.61 3.05
N GLY A 184 -8.70 9.26 2.29
CA GLY A 184 -9.74 8.34 2.75
C GLY A 184 -9.23 6.97 3.20
N MET A 185 -8.20 6.44 2.52
CA MET A 185 -7.55 5.19 2.95
C MET A 185 -6.73 5.34 4.23
N ARG A 186 -6.10 6.50 4.49
CA ARG A 186 -5.40 6.75 5.75
C ARG A 186 -6.39 6.82 6.92
N GLU A 187 -7.47 7.58 6.77
CA GLU A 187 -8.54 7.68 7.77
C GLU A 187 -9.13 6.30 8.11
N LEU A 188 -9.40 5.48 7.09
CA LEU A 188 -9.91 4.12 7.28
C LEU A 188 -8.88 3.21 7.97
N ALA A 189 -7.59 3.34 7.65
CA ALA A 189 -6.52 2.58 8.29
C ALA A 189 -6.36 2.97 9.77
N GLU A 190 -6.50 4.25 10.10
CA GLU A 190 -6.48 4.75 11.48
C GLU A 190 -7.66 4.20 12.28
N GLN A 191 -8.89 4.27 11.74
CA GLN A 191 -10.08 3.67 12.34
C GLN A 191 -9.88 2.17 12.68
N MET A 192 -9.26 1.42 11.77
CA MET A 192 -9.00 0.00 11.98
C MET A 192 -7.92 -0.24 13.04
N ALA A 193 -6.88 0.59 13.06
CA ALA A 193 -5.85 0.52 14.10
C ALA A 193 -6.47 0.73 15.50
N GLU A 194 -7.39 1.69 15.63
CA GLU A 194 -8.11 1.96 16.87
C GLU A 194 -9.05 0.81 17.28
N GLN A 195 -9.81 0.24 16.34
CA GLN A 195 -10.64 -0.94 16.61
C GLN A 195 -9.81 -2.14 17.07
N ASN A 196 -8.64 -2.35 16.44
CA ASN A 196 -7.77 -3.46 16.80
C ASN A 196 -7.13 -3.26 18.18
N GLN A 197 -6.83 -2.01 18.56
CA GLN A 197 -6.36 -1.66 19.91
C GLN A 197 -7.45 -1.86 20.98
N GLN A 198 -8.71 -1.55 20.68
CA GLN A 198 -9.84 -1.79 21.59
C GLN A 198 -10.19 -3.28 21.72
N ASN A 199 -10.11 -4.05 20.63
CA ASN A 199 -10.40 -5.48 20.64
C ASN A 199 -9.24 -6.31 21.23
N GLY A 200 -7.99 -5.83 21.10
CA GLY A 200 -6.82 -6.38 21.79
C GLY A 200 -6.84 -6.21 23.31
N GLN A 201 -7.74 -5.38 23.85
CA GLN A 201 -7.97 -5.23 25.29
C GLN A 201 -9.11 -6.12 25.83
N GLN A 202 -9.83 -6.86 24.98
CA GLN A 202 -10.91 -7.77 25.39
C GLN A 202 -10.55 -9.27 25.29
N GLY A 203 -9.29 -9.59 24.98
CA GLY A 203 -8.74 -10.96 25.01
C GLY A 203 -8.06 -11.36 26.33
N ASP A 204 -7.94 -10.47 27.32
CA ASP A 204 -7.44 -10.81 28.65
C ASP A 204 -8.63 -10.97 29.62
N GLY A 205 -9.07 -12.22 29.77
CA GLY A 205 -10.01 -12.59 30.83
C GLY A 205 -9.47 -12.20 32.21
N PRO A 206 -10.33 -11.94 33.21
CA PRO A 206 -9.88 -11.54 34.54
C PRO A 206 -9.15 -12.71 35.21
N GLY A 207 -7.83 -12.72 35.12
CA GLY A 207 -7.06 -13.84 35.65
C GLY A 207 -5.56 -13.84 35.33
N ARG A 208 -4.84 -12.73 35.53
CA ARG A 208 -3.40 -12.83 35.82
C ARG A 208 -2.88 -11.69 36.67
N ASP A 209 -3.20 -11.79 37.96
CA ASP A 209 -2.28 -11.40 39.02
C ASP A 209 -0.96 -12.17 38.80
N GLY A 210 0.14 -11.47 38.55
CA GLY A 210 1.42 -12.09 38.29
C GLY A 210 2.35 -11.30 37.36
N ASN A 211 2.40 -9.97 37.48
CA ASN A 211 3.60 -9.22 37.13
C ASN A 211 4.67 -9.52 38.20
N ASP A 212 5.14 -10.78 38.21
CA ASP A 212 6.36 -11.18 38.91
C ASP A 212 7.52 -10.65 38.06
N GLY A 213 7.76 -9.36 38.22
CA GLY A 213 9.01 -8.78 37.81
C GLY A 213 10.13 -9.59 38.45
N SER A 214 11.20 -9.82 37.70
CA SER A 214 12.51 -10.08 38.28
C SER A 214 13.01 -8.82 39.02
N ARG A 215 12.21 -8.37 40.00
CA ARG A 215 12.43 -7.21 40.86
C ARG A 215 13.13 -7.76 42.09
N ASP A 216 14.39 -7.36 42.25
CA ASP A 216 15.22 -7.79 43.37
C ASP A 216 14.55 -7.46 44.73
N PRO A 217 14.81 -8.22 45.81
CA PRO A 217 14.28 -7.96 47.16
C PRO A 217 14.47 -6.52 47.70
N LEU A 218 15.28 -5.68 47.08
CA LEU A 218 15.38 -4.25 47.39
C LEU A 218 14.52 -3.33 46.50
N GLY A 219 13.61 -3.87 45.68
CA GLY A 219 12.56 -3.11 45.01
C GLY A 219 13.01 -2.20 43.86
N ARG A 220 14.16 -2.48 43.24
CA ARG A 220 14.60 -1.78 42.02
C ARG A 220 14.17 -2.53 40.77
N ASP A 221 13.66 -1.80 39.78
CA ASP A 221 13.55 -2.30 38.40
C ASP A 221 14.94 -2.49 37.81
N VAL A 222 15.21 -3.69 37.31
CA VAL A 222 16.40 -3.95 36.51
C VAL A 222 16.17 -3.28 35.16
N GLY A 223 16.52 -2.01 35.09
CA GLY A 223 16.44 -1.22 33.88
C GLY A 223 17.23 -1.88 32.74
N GLU A 224 16.61 -1.82 31.58
CA GLU A 224 17.15 -1.97 30.24
C GLU A 224 18.50 -1.25 30.07
N ASN A 225 19.59 -1.89 30.51
CA ASN A 225 20.98 -1.56 30.19
C ASN A 225 21.90 -2.68 30.70
N GLY A 226 22.07 -3.72 29.89
CA GLY A 226 22.91 -4.85 30.29
C GLY A 226 23.13 -5.96 29.28
N ARG A 227 22.89 -5.76 27.97
CA ARG A 227 23.30 -6.72 26.94
C ARG A 227 24.15 -6.06 25.87
N VAL A 228 25.42 -5.93 26.22
CA VAL A 228 26.52 -6.11 25.28
C VAL A 228 26.53 -7.61 24.90
N GLY A 229 26.42 -7.89 23.59
CA GLY A 229 26.53 -9.23 22.98
C GLY A 229 25.16 -9.88 22.71
N THR A 230 24.74 -10.09 21.47
CA THR A 230 25.49 -10.59 20.31
C THR A 230 25.05 -9.93 19.00
N ASP A 231 26.03 -9.71 18.12
CA ASP A 231 25.95 -9.23 16.72
C ASP A 231 25.02 -10.03 15.79
N GLU A 232 24.31 -11.03 16.29
CA GLU A 232 23.60 -12.01 15.46
C GLU A 232 22.12 -11.65 15.24
N ASN A 233 21.55 -10.71 16.01
CA ASN A 233 20.16 -10.26 15.84
C ASN A 233 20.03 -8.92 15.08
N LEU A 234 21.15 -8.32 14.66
CA LEU A 234 21.18 -7.12 13.80
C LEU A 234 21.12 -7.48 12.30
N LEU A 235 21.11 -8.77 11.96
CA LEU A 235 21.15 -9.30 10.58
C LEU A 235 19.80 -9.85 10.11
N GLN A 236 18.67 -9.38 10.66
CA GLN A 236 17.40 -9.53 9.95
C GLN A 236 17.45 -8.62 8.72
N GLY A 237 17.63 -9.24 7.55
CA GLY A 237 18.07 -8.60 6.31
C GLY A 237 17.21 -7.45 5.77
N GLU A 238 16.03 -7.17 6.33
CA GLU A 238 15.21 -6.02 5.95
C GLU A 238 15.60 -4.72 6.69
N ASP A 239 16.15 -4.81 7.91
CA ASP A 239 16.55 -3.62 8.68
C ASP A 239 17.94 -3.09 8.31
N VAL A 240 18.80 -3.95 7.77
CA VAL A 240 20.16 -3.56 7.36
C VAL A 240 20.12 -2.57 6.20
N TYR A 241 19.24 -2.79 5.20
CA TYR A 241 19.10 -1.88 4.06
C TYR A 241 18.43 -0.56 4.42
N ARG A 242 17.45 -0.56 5.35
CA ARG A 242 16.83 0.67 5.85
C ARG A 242 17.85 1.51 6.62
N ARG A 243 18.56 0.90 7.55
CA ARG A 243 19.60 1.58 8.33
C ARG A 243 20.77 2.07 7.48
N ALA A 244 21.14 1.33 6.44
CA ALA A 244 22.15 1.77 5.47
C ALA A 244 21.69 3.00 4.68
N ARG A 245 20.40 3.07 4.28
CA ARG A 245 19.84 4.25 3.61
C ARG A 245 19.81 5.47 4.54
N GLU A 246 19.34 5.29 5.78
CA GLU A 246 19.35 6.36 6.78
C GLU A 246 20.76 6.93 7.04
N LEU A 247 21.76 6.04 7.14
CA LEU A 247 23.15 6.45 7.30
C LEU A 247 23.69 7.17 6.05
N LEU A 248 23.40 6.69 4.84
CA LEU A 248 23.84 7.34 3.60
C LEU A 248 23.18 8.71 3.41
N ASP A 249 21.91 8.85 3.77
CA ASP A 249 21.17 10.12 3.69
C ASP A 249 21.74 11.14 4.69
N GLU A 250 22.06 10.71 5.91
CA GLU A 250 22.70 11.56 6.91
C GLU A 250 24.12 11.98 6.48
N ILE A 251 24.90 11.09 5.85
CA ILE A 251 26.22 11.42 5.30
C ILE A 251 26.09 12.42 4.16
N ARG A 252 25.14 12.24 3.23
CA ARG A 252 24.89 13.18 2.11
C ARG A 252 24.48 14.55 2.61
N ARG A 253 23.56 14.60 3.58
CA ARG A 253 23.12 15.85 4.21
C ARG A 253 24.31 16.60 4.83
N ARG A 254 25.10 15.92 5.66
CA ARG A 254 26.26 16.53 6.34
C ARG A 254 27.39 16.93 5.39
N SER A 255 27.55 16.22 4.27
CA SER A 255 28.55 16.57 3.25
C SER A 255 28.24 17.89 2.51
N GLY A 256 26.98 18.35 2.56
CA GLY A 256 26.54 19.63 1.98
C GLY A 256 26.55 20.81 2.95
N GLU A 257 26.81 20.58 4.24
CA GLU A 257 26.85 21.63 5.28
C GLU A 257 28.19 22.38 5.22
N GLN A 258 28.19 23.55 4.57
CA GLN A 258 29.40 24.36 4.35
C GLN A 258 30.06 24.90 5.63
N GLU A 259 29.34 24.90 6.75
CA GLU A 259 29.83 25.40 8.05
C GLU A 259 30.62 24.35 8.84
N ARG A 260 30.72 23.11 8.35
CA ARG A 260 31.48 22.04 9.03
C ARG A 260 32.99 22.20 8.86
N PRO A 261 33.78 21.69 9.83
CA PRO A 261 35.23 21.61 9.69
C PRO A 261 35.65 20.90 8.39
N THR A 262 36.64 21.44 7.69
CA THR A 262 37.10 20.94 6.39
C THR A 262 37.59 19.49 6.45
N GLU A 263 38.23 19.09 7.56
CA GLU A 263 38.71 17.72 7.80
C GLU A 263 37.56 16.71 7.85
N GLU A 264 36.42 17.11 8.43
CA GLU A 264 35.23 16.27 8.53
C GLU A 264 34.52 16.14 7.19
N LEU A 265 34.42 17.24 6.43
CA LEU A 265 33.86 17.23 5.07
C LEU A 265 34.64 16.33 4.12
N GLU A 266 35.98 16.32 4.21
CA GLU A 266 36.81 15.40 3.43
C GLU A 266 36.60 13.94 3.82
N TYR A 267 36.44 13.65 5.11
CA TYR A 267 36.15 12.30 5.59
C TYR A 267 34.80 11.78 5.06
N LEU A 268 33.75 12.62 5.11
CA LEU A 268 32.41 12.27 4.62
C LEU A 268 32.39 12.06 3.10
N LYS A 269 33.11 12.88 2.32
CA LYS A 269 33.25 12.70 0.87
C LYS A 269 33.93 11.39 0.51
N ARG A 270 35.03 11.05 1.21
CA ARG A 270 35.73 9.77 1.00
C ARG A 270 34.86 8.56 1.35
N LEU A 271 33.98 8.70 2.33
CA LEU A 271 33.05 7.67 2.72
C LEU A 271 31.98 7.44 1.64
N LEU A 272 31.47 8.50 1.01
CA LEU A 272 30.55 8.44 -0.14
C LEU A 272 31.19 7.92 -1.43
N GLU A 273 32.50 8.07 -1.61
CA GLU A 273 33.20 7.52 -2.78
C GLU A 273 33.49 6.01 -2.65
N ARG A 274 33.53 5.50 -1.42
CA ARG A 274 33.91 4.10 -1.14
C ARG A 274 32.73 3.13 -1.15
N PHE A 275 31.51 3.63 -1.04
CA PHE A 275 30.26 2.86 -0.98
C PHE A 275 29.25 3.41 -1.99
#